data_AF-A0A7K1YFB2-F1
#
_entry.id   AF-A0A7K1YFB2-F1
#
_cell.length_a   1.000
_cell.length_b   1.000
_cell.length_c   1.000
_cell.angle_alpha   90.00
_cell.angle_beta   90.00
_cell.angle_gamma   90.00
#
_symmetry.space_group_name_H-M   'P 1'
#
loop_
_entity.id
_entity.type
_entity.pdbx_description
1 polymer ?
#
loop_
_entity_poly.entity_id
_entity_poly.type
_entity_poly.pdbx_seq_one_letter_code
_entity_poly.pdbx_strand_id
1 'polypeptide(L)'
;MQEPDFIVFSQLYREAYFQCFGLPFTRQITETESKLFQQKILDQTGLTVGWRSLKNYSFFILDISKQENPSLASIDTLARYVLKAPYTNELTRKNEESHHPFWYAYREKNLGTFNKPLVKNRRFIVPLSIILLIIPVIYFLLTREGRLSFSENFKDVSERGMLDRDWQLLNKDSSYWNNRNVNKGFLTLYTLPGDNWPDSSSQPEIKNLLIRKLSADCFTAELQLEDFIPSGKWQQAGLLLMEDSTLNSPSLRISLAYNDFFGGYSKPPEVLVQAISSTGSNSNPEEFMHVPVLTLDSVASKPALLQNLQQTAIRVEKRRNLFRVLYAGGRNENAAFKELISKEFTLEPRYIAIFALKGRFAGTPIVSVKVKKFVLEDVSCK
;
A
#
# COMPACT_ATOMS: atom_id res chain seq x y z
N MET A 1 -2.40 -26.40 -2.41
CA MET A 1 -2.30 -27.70 -3.13
C MET A 1 -1.57 -27.48 -4.44
N GLN A 2 -0.68 -28.39 -4.89
CA GLN A 2 -0.01 -28.26 -6.20
C GLN A 2 -1.02 -28.48 -7.33
N GLU A 3 -0.77 -27.92 -8.52
CA GLU A 3 -1.65 -27.99 -9.68
C GLU A 3 -2.11 -29.42 -10.06
N PRO A 4 -1.24 -30.45 -10.14
CA PRO A 4 -1.68 -31.81 -10.46
C PRO A 4 -2.57 -32.43 -9.37
N ASP A 5 -2.29 -32.15 -8.10
CA ASP A 5 -3.08 -32.66 -6.99
C ASP A 5 -4.47 -32.01 -6.94
N PHE A 6 -4.57 -30.73 -7.34
CA PHE A 6 -5.87 -30.04 -7.43
C PHE A 6 -6.77 -30.65 -8.50
N ILE A 7 -6.24 -30.97 -9.68
CA ILE A 7 -7.02 -31.59 -10.76
C ILE A 7 -7.59 -32.94 -10.29
N VAL A 8 -6.76 -33.77 -9.68
CA VAL A 8 -7.16 -35.09 -9.18
C VAL A 8 -8.15 -34.96 -8.03
N PHE A 9 -7.94 -34.01 -7.10
CA PHE A 9 -8.88 -33.74 -6.02
C PHE A 9 -10.25 -33.25 -6.54
N SER A 10 -10.24 -32.36 -7.55
CA SER A 10 -11.45 -31.86 -8.21
C SER A 10 -12.24 -33.01 -8.85
N GLN A 11 -11.56 -33.92 -9.53
CA GLN A 11 -12.17 -35.13 -10.09
C GLN A 11 -12.74 -36.03 -8.98
N LEU A 12 -11.97 -36.30 -7.92
CA LEU A 12 -12.40 -37.11 -6.79
C LEU A 12 -13.69 -36.57 -6.17
N TYR A 13 -13.73 -35.27 -5.91
CA TYR A 13 -14.90 -34.64 -5.32
C TYR A 13 -16.13 -34.70 -6.25
N ARG A 14 -15.94 -34.52 -7.57
CA ARG A 14 -17.01 -34.65 -8.57
C ARG A 14 -17.57 -36.07 -8.63
N GLU A 15 -16.71 -37.08 -8.58
CA GLU A 15 -17.11 -38.49 -8.54
C GLU A 15 -17.83 -38.83 -7.24
N ALA A 16 -17.33 -38.36 -6.09
CA ALA A 16 -17.97 -38.52 -4.80
C ALA A 16 -19.37 -37.86 -4.79
N TYR A 17 -19.49 -36.66 -5.34
CA TYR A 17 -20.78 -35.97 -5.46
C TYR A 17 -21.75 -36.76 -6.37
N PHE A 18 -21.28 -37.21 -7.54
CA PHE A 18 -22.09 -38.01 -8.46
C PHE A 18 -22.57 -39.32 -7.82
N GLN A 19 -21.71 -40.00 -7.06
CA GLN A 19 -22.08 -41.22 -6.34
C GLN A 19 -23.11 -40.97 -5.23
N CYS A 20 -23.06 -39.81 -4.57
CA CYS A 20 -24.01 -39.45 -3.51
C CYS A 20 -25.39 -39.05 -4.07
N PHE A 21 -25.43 -38.26 -5.15
CA PHE A 21 -26.66 -37.62 -5.65
C PHE A 21 -27.16 -38.15 -6.99
N GLY A 22 -26.38 -38.94 -7.72
CA GLY A 22 -26.71 -39.41 -9.07
C GLY A 22 -26.70 -38.29 -10.14
N LEU A 23 -26.14 -37.12 -9.81
CA LEU A 23 -26.17 -35.93 -10.65
C LEU A 23 -24.76 -35.35 -10.85
N PRO A 24 -24.47 -34.76 -12.03
CA PRO A 24 -23.18 -34.13 -12.27
C PRO A 24 -23.00 -32.89 -11.37
N PHE A 25 -21.78 -32.68 -10.86
CA PHE A 25 -21.45 -31.53 -10.02
C PHE A 25 -21.26 -30.26 -10.88
N THR A 26 -22.30 -29.43 -10.99
CA THR A 26 -22.31 -28.20 -11.80
C THR A 26 -22.47 -26.92 -11.00
N ARG A 27 -22.89 -27.01 -9.73
CA ARG A 27 -23.18 -25.87 -8.85
C ARG A 27 -22.64 -26.09 -7.45
N GLN A 28 -22.48 -25.00 -6.70
CA GLN A 28 -22.11 -25.04 -5.29
C GLN A 28 -23.17 -25.82 -4.50
N ILE A 29 -22.75 -26.64 -3.55
CA ILE A 29 -23.70 -27.43 -2.76
C ILE A 29 -24.30 -26.57 -1.64
N THR A 30 -25.58 -26.77 -1.39
CA THR A 30 -26.31 -26.17 -0.28
C THR A 30 -25.87 -26.80 1.06
N GLU A 31 -26.25 -26.16 2.18
CA GLU A 31 -25.99 -26.72 3.50
C GLU A 31 -26.70 -28.08 3.69
N THR A 32 -27.95 -28.20 3.25
CA THR A 32 -28.71 -29.45 3.33
C THR A 32 -28.05 -30.57 2.53
N GLU A 33 -27.63 -30.29 1.29
CA GLU A 33 -26.87 -31.25 0.48
C GLU A 33 -25.57 -31.64 1.17
N SER A 34 -24.81 -30.69 1.74
CA SER A 34 -23.56 -31.00 2.43
C SER A 34 -23.71 -31.89 3.66
N LYS A 35 -24.81 -31.76 4.42
CA LYS A 35 -25.13 -32.62 5.56
C LYS A 35 -25.52 -34.02 5.10
N LEU A 36 -26.34 -34.13 4.04
CA LEU A 36 -26.69 -35.41 3.44
C LEU A 36 -25.45 -36.12 2.87
N PHE A 37 -24.56 -35.36 2.24
CA PHE A 37 -23.31 -35.87 1.68
C PHE A 37 -22.38 -36.41 2.77
N GLN A 38 -22.21 -35.66 3.87
CA GLN A 38 -21.50 -36.13 5.06
C GLN A 38 -22.09 -37.45 5.59
N GLN A 39 -23.42 -37.53 5.71
CA GLN A 39 -24.07 -38.73 6.24
C GLN A 39 -23.82 -39.95 5.34
N LYS A 40 -23.94 -39.80 4.01
CA LYS A 40 -23.67 -40.89 3.06
C LYS A 40 -22.22 -41.37 3.10
N ILE A 41 -21.27 -40.46 3.25
CA ILE A 41 -19.85 -40.82 3.42
C ILE A 41 -19.66 -41.61 4.72
N LEU A 42 -20.25 -41.15 5.82
CA LEU A 42 -20.17 -41.82 7.12
C LEU A 42 -20.80 -43.21 7.09
N ASP A 43 -22.00 -43.34 6.54
CA ASP A 43 -22.72 -44.62 6.46
C ASP A 43 -21.92 -45.66 5.67
N GLN A 44 -21.25 -45.25 4.61
CA GLN A 44 -20.52 -46.17 3.74
C GLN A 44 -19.10 -46.47 4.22
N THR A 45 -18.38 -45.47 4.75
CA THR A 45 -16.95 -45.61 5.06
C THR A 45 -16.65 -45.77 6.56
N GLY A 46 -17.59 -45.36 7.43
CA GLY A 46 -17.40 -45.25 8.88
C GLY A 46 -16.54 -44.06 9.33
N LEU A 47 -16.14 -43.19 8.39
CA LEU A 47 -15.34 -42.00 8.64
C LEU A 47 -16.12 -40.74 8.26
N THR A 48 -15.75 -39.60 8.85
CA THR A 48 -16.46 -38.33 8.63
C THR A 48 -15.59 -37.31 7.90
N VAL A 49 -16.21 -36.61 6.95
CA VAL A 49 -15.74 -35.30 6.46
C VAL A 49 -16.79 -34.28 6.89
N GLY A 50 -16.38 -33.23 7.61
CA GLY A 50 -17.33 -32.25 8.11
C GLY A 50 -18.13 -31.60 6.97
N TRP A 51 -19.44 -31.44 7.14
CA TRP A 51 -20.33 -30.86 6.13
C TRP A 51 -19.88 -29.46 5.69
N ARG A 52 -19.33 -28.65 6.60
CA ARG A 52 -18.76 -27.32 6.27
C ARG A 52 -17.59 -27.45 5.30
N SER A 53 -16.73 -28.44 5.50
CA SER A 53 -15.58 -28.72 4.63
C SER A 53 -16.04 -29.18 3.26
N LEU A 54 -17.03 -30.07 3.16
CA LEU A 54 -17.64 -30.46 1.88
C LEU A 54 -18.22 -29.24 1.15
N LYS A 55 -18.95 -28.38 1.85
CA LYS A 55 -19.48 -27.14 1.28
C LYS A 55 -18.35 -26.22 0.78
N ASN A 56 -17.27 -26.05 1.56
CA ASN A 56 -16.11 -25.26 1.18
C ASN A 56 -15.36 -25.83 -0.03
N TYR A 57 -15.22 -27.16 -0.11
CA TYR A 57 -14.63 -27.82 -1.27
C TYR A 57 -15.44 -27.55 -2.54
N SER A 58 -16.78 -27.49 -2.43
CA SER A 58 -17.62 -27.12 -3.57
C SER A 58 -17.35 -25.70 -4.07
N PHE A 59 -17.07 -24.75 -3.17
CA PHE A 59 -16.67 -23.40 -3.54
C PHE A 59 -15.29 -23.40 -4.20
N PHE A 60 -14.33 -24.07 -3.59
CA PHE A 60 -12.94 -24.15 -4.05
C PHE A 60 -12.82 -24.76 -5.45
N ILE A 61 -13.60 -25.80 -5.74
CA ILE A 61 -13.55 -26.50 -7.03
C ILE A 61 -14.18 -25.67 -8.16
N LEU A 62 -15.19 -24.86 -7.87
CA LEU A 62 -15.88 -24.03 -8.87
C LEU A 62 -15.25 -22.65 -9.04
N ASP A 63 -14.51 -22.16 -8.05
CA ASP A 63 -13.86 -20.86 -8.04
C ASP A 63 -12.46 -20.98 -7.44
N ILE A 64 -11.46 -21.06 -8.32
CA ILE A 64 -10.04 -21.23 -7.96
C ILE A 64 -9.52 -20.04 -7.13
N SER A 65 -10.20 -18.88 -7.16
CA SER A 65 -9.80 -17.71 -6.36
C SER A 65 -9.98 -17.93 -4.86
N LYS A 66 -10.85 -18.86 -4.45
CA LYS A 66 -11.06 -19.21 -3.05
C LYS A 66 -10.00 -20.21 -2.61
N GLN A 67 -9.10 -19.80 -1.72
CA GLN A 67 -8.08 -20.71 -1.20
C GLN A 67 -8.67 -21.67 -0.16
N GLU A 68 -8.47 -22.96 -0.37
CA GLU A 68 -8.81 -24.02 0.57
C GLU A 68 -7.68 -25.06 0.57
N ASN A 69 -7.42 -25.68 1.73
CA ASN A 69 -6.40 -26.72 1.87
C ASN A 69 -7.04 -27.97 2.50
N PRO A 70 -7.68 -28.84 1.68
CA PRO A 70 -8.27 -30.07 2.16
C PRO A 70 -7.23 -30.94 2.89
N SER A 71 -7.57 -31.41 4.09
CA SER A 71 -6.67 -32.28 4.86
C SER A 71 -6.54 -33.64 4.17
N LEU A 72 -5.36 -34.27 4.26
CA LEU A 72 -5.14 -35.61 3.68
C LEU A 72 -6.14 -36.65 4.20
N ALA A 73 -6.55 -36.55 5.47
CA ALA A 73 -7.58 -37.42 6.04
C ALA A 73 -8.96 -37.24 5.37
N SER A 74 -9.34 -35.99 5.07
CA SER A 74 -10.58 -35.70 4.36
C SER A 74 -10.54 -36.21 2.92
N ILE A 75 -9.41 -36.03 2.24
CA ILE A 75 -9.22 -36.50 0.86
C ILE A 75 -9.24 -38.04 0.81
N ASP A 76 -8.55 -38.73 1.73
CA ASP A 76 -8.56 -40.19 1.84
C ASP A 76 -9.96 -40.74 2.11
N THR A 77 -10.73 -40.05 2.96
CA THR A 77 -12.12 -40.43 3.25
C THR A 77 -13.01 -40.32 2.02
N LEU A 78 -12.86 -39.26 1.20
CA LEU A 78 -13.55 -39.14 -0.08
C LEU A 78 -13.11 -40.24 -1.06
N ALA A 79 -11.81 -40.56 -1.11
CA ALA A 79 -11.28 -41.64 -1.95
C ALA A 79 -11.84 -43.01 -1.55
N ARG A 80 -11.97 -43.31 -0.25
CA ARG A 80 -12.64 -44.52 0.26
C ARG A 80 -14.09 -44.59 -0.20
N TYR A 81 -14.80 -43.46 -0.13
CA TYR A 81 -16.19 -43.39 -0.54
C TYR A 81 -16.36 -43.73 -2.04
N VAL A 82 -15.54 -43.14 -2.90
CA VAL A 82 -15.55 -43.38 -4.36
C VAL A 82 -15.08 -44.78 -4.72
N LEU A 83 -14.01 -45.27 -4.10
CA LEU A 83 -13.44 -46.58 -4.35
C LEU A 83 -14.21 -47.72 -3.67
N LYS A 84 -15.29 -47.42 -2.93
CA LYS A 84 -16.09 -48.38 -2.15
C LYS A 84 -15.22 -49.24 -1.23
N ALA A 85 -14.30 -48.59 -0.52
CA ALA A 85 -13.45 -49.23 0.46
C ALA A 85 -14.29 -49.90 1.58
N PRO A 86 -13.76 -50.95 2.23
CA PRO A 86 -14.40 -51.54 3.41
C PRO A 86 -14.67 -50.50 4.50
N TYR A 87 -15.77 -50.69 5.23
CA TYR A 87 -16.10 -49.87 6.39
C TYR A 87 -14.97 -49.94 7.44
N THR A 88 -14.58 -48.80 7.99
CA THR A 88 -13.56 -48.71 9.05
C THR A 88 -13.92 -47.58 10.02
N ASN A 89 -13.28 -47.54 11.18
CA ASN A 89 -13.38 -46.40 12.11
C ASN A 89 -12.01 -45.75 12.29
N GLU A 90 -11.95 -44.59 12.93
CA GLU A 90 -10.71 -43.82 13.10
C GLU A 90 -9.61 -44.60 13.85
N LEU A 91 -9.99 -45.43 14.82
CA LEU A 91 -9.05 -46.22 15.61
C LEU A 91 -8.45 -47.37 14.78
N THR A 92 -9.30 -48.15 14.14
CA THR A 92 -8.90 -49.26 13.24
C THR A 92 -8.04 -48.73 12.10
N ARG A 93 -8.46 -47.66 11.42
CA ARG A 93 -7.72 -47.01 10.34
C ARG A 93 -6.29 -46.64 10.75
N LYS A 94 -6.11 -46.09 11.95
CA LYS A 94 -4.78 -45.67 12.44
C LYS A 94 -3.87 -46.83 12.79
N ASN A 95 -4.43 -47.95 13.23
CA ASN A 95 -3.66 -49.11 13.70
C ASN A 95 -3.32 -50.08 12.57
N GLU A 96 -4.25 -50.28 11.62
CA GLU A 96 -4.17 -51.36 10.64
C GLU A 96 -3.80 -50.88 9.24
N GLU A 97 -3.90 -49.59 8.95
CA GLU A 97 -3.70 -49.06 7.61
C GLU A 97 -2.49 -48.13 7.53
N SER A 98 -1.81 -48.16 6.38
CA SER A 98 -0.76 -47.18 6.06
C SER A 98 -1.33 -45.75 6.01
N HIS A 99 -0.46 -44.74 5.98
CA HIS A 99 -0.88 -43.34 6.08
C HIS A 99 -1.61 -42.85 4.81
N HIS A 100 -2.94 -43.02 4.77
CA HIS A 100 -3.89 -42.59 3.71
C HIS A 100 -3.78 -43.35 2.37
N PRO A 101 -3.99 -44.68 2.35
CA PRO A 101 -3.70 -45.51 1.19
C PRO A 101 -4.66 -45.28 0.02
N PHE A 102 -5.91 -44.94 0.30
CA PHE A 102 -6.94 -44.81 -0.74
C PHE A 102 -6.77 -43.52 -1.53
N TRP A 103 -6.34 -42.44 -0.89
CA TRP A 103 -5.96 -41.23 -1.62
C TRP A 103 -4.84 -41.51 -2.61
N TYR A 104 -3.75 -42.17 -2.18
CA TYR A 104 -2.62 -42.44 -3.07
C TYR A 104 -2.99 -43.40 -4.21
N ALA A 105 -3.77 -44.44 -3.93
CA ALA A 105 -4.27 -45.35 -4.95
C ALA A 105 -5.17 -44.63 -5.97
N TYR A 106 -6.09 -43.76 -5.50
CA TYR A 106 -6.93 -42.94 -6.36
C TYR A 106 -6.09 -41.98 -7.21
N ARG A 107 -5.09 -41.35 -6.60
CA ARG A 107 -4.19 -40.38 -7.22
C ARG A 107 -3.35 -41.02 -8.32
N GLU A 108 -2.73 -42.16 -8.04
CA GLU A 108 -1.90 -42.88 -9.02
C GLU A 108 -2.74 -43.29 -10.25
N LYS A 109 -3.94 -43.84 -10.02
CA LYS A 109 -4.86 -44.23 -11.09
C LYS A 109 -5.21 -43.08 -12.03
N ASN A 110 -5.45 -41.88 -11.48
CA ASN A 110 -5.93 -40.75 -12.25
C ASN A 110 -4.81 -39.84 -12.80
N LEU A 111 -3.63 -39.80 -12.17
CA LEU A 111 -2.47 -39.07 -12.71
C LEU A 111 -1.93 -39.69 -14.01
N GLY A 112 -1.97 -41.03 -14.14
CA GLY A 112 -1.53 -41.72 -15.36
C GLY A 112 -2.34 -41.35 -16.62
N THR A 113 -3.59 -40.89 -16.44
CA THR A 113 -4.48 -40.48 -17.54
C THR A 113 -4.12 -39.13 -18.14
N PHE A 114 -3.51 -38.22 -17.37
CA PHE A 114 -3.14 -36.86 -17.84
C PHE A 114 -1.79 -36.81 -18.55
N ASN A 115 -0.98 -37.86 -18.43
CA ASN A 115 0.35 -37.95 -19.06
C ASN A 115 0.36 -38.77 -20.36
N LYS A 116 -0.78 -39.05 -20.99
CA LYS A 116 -0.76 -39.54 -22.37
C LYS A 116 -0.25 -38.41 -23.28
N PRO A 117 0.92 -38.54 -23.92
CA PRO A 117 1.39 -37.53 -24.85
C PRO A 117 0.35 -37.44 -25.97
N LEU A 118 -0.30 -36.28 -26.08
CA LEU A 118 -1.05 -35.92 -27.27
C LEU A 118 -0.09 -36.06 -28.46
N VAL A 119 -0.27 -37.10 -29.27
CA VAL A 119 0.45 -37.28 -30.54
C VAL A 119 0.07 -36.11 -31.43
N LYS A 120 0.89 -35.06 -31.35
CA LYS A 120 0.67 -33.78 -31.99
C LYS A 120 1.08 -33.93 -33.45
N ASN A 121 0.09 -34.09 -34.32
CA ASN A 121 0.26 -33.99 -35.76
C ASN A 121 0.72 -32.56 -36.09
N ARG A 122 2.03 -32.41 -36.21
CA ARG A 122 2.75 -31.13 -36.23
C ARG A 122 3.12 -30.82 -37.66
N ARG A 123 2.26 -30.08 -38.37
CA ARG A 123 2.69 -29.36 -39.59
C ARG A 123 1.94 -28.06 -39.93
N PHE A 124 0.97 -27.59 -39.12
CA PHE A 124 0.29 -26.30 -39.39
C PHE A 124 0.04 -25.35 -38.18
N ILE A 125 0.46 -25.66 -36.93
CA ILE A 125 0.04 -24.89 -35.72
C ILE A 125 1.13 -23.94 -35.17
N VAL A 126 2.33 -23.89 -35.76
CA VAL A 126 3.44 -23.06 -35.24
C VAL A 126 3.13 -21.55 -35.23
N PRO A 127 2.44 -20.93 -36.22
CA PRO A 127 2.18 -19.49 -36.15
C PRO A 127 1.07 -19.12 -35.14
N LEU A 128 0.04 -19.96 -34.97
CA LEU A 128 -1.11 -19.65 -34.10
C LEU A 128 -0.78 -19.73 -32.61
N SER A 129 0.10 -20.66 -32.23
CA SER A 129 0.52 -20.84 -30.82
C SER A 129 1.46 -19.75 -30.34
N ILE A 130 2.25 -19.14 -31.24
CA ILE A 130 3.05 -17.95 -30.95
C ILE A 130 2.14 -16.74 -30.71
N ILE A 131 1.12 -16.54 -31.55
CA ILE A 131 0.14 -15.44 -31.37
C ILE A 131 -0.62 -15.60 -30.04
N LEU A 132 -1.06 -16.82 -29.69
CA LEU A 132 -1.81 -17.06 -28.46
C LEU A 132 -0.97 -16.87 -27.17
N LEU A 133 0.35 -17.05 -27.24
CA LEU A 133 1.30 -16.77 -26.15
C LEU A 133 1.68 -15.28 -26.08
N ILE A 134 1.72 -14.61 -27.23
CA ILE A 134 2.00 -13.19 -27.31
C ILE A 134 0.80 -12.37 -26.81
N ILE A 135 -0.45 -12.79 -27.02
CA ILE A 135 -1.64 -12.05 -26.54
C ILE A 135 -1.65 -11.80 -25.03
N PRO A 136 -1.45 -12.77 -24.11
CA PRO A 136 -1.41 -12.49 -22.68
C PRO A 136 -0.17 -11.70 -22.28
N VAL A 137 0.96 -11.82 -22.99
CA VAL A 137 2.15 -11.00 -22.75
C VAL A 137 1.93 -9.56 -23.20
N ILE A 138 1.33 -9.33 -24.37
CA ILE A 138 0.92 -8.01 -24.87
C ILE A 138 -0.17 -7.44 -23.97
N TYR A 139 -1.17 -8.22 -23.58
CA TYR A 139 -2.21 -7.80 -22.66
C TYR A 139 -1.60 -7.43 -21.30
N PHE A 140 -0.67 -8.21 -20.76
CA PHE A 140 0.05 -7.89 -19.53
C PHE A 140 0.92 -6.63 -19.70
N LEU A 141 1.58 -6.43 -20.84
CA LEU A 141 2.39 -5.25 -21.12
C LEU A 141 1.53 -3.99 -21.36
N LEU A 142 0.34 -4.13 -21.96
CA LEU A 142 -0.62 -3.04 -22.21
C LEU A 142 -1.45 -2.70 -20.97
N THR A 143 -1.76 -3.68 -20.11
CA THR A 143 -2.49 -3.48 -18.84
C THR A 143 -1.57 -3.21 -17.66
N ARG A 144 -0.25 -3.30 -17.85
CA ARG A 144 0.72 -2.60 -17.02
C ARG A 144 0.56 -1.11 -17.33
N GLU A 145 -0.55 -0.53 -16.87
CA GLU A 145 -0.64 0.88 -16.53
C GLU A 145 0.62 1.14 -15.73
N GLY A 146 1.63 1.70 -16.40
CA GLY A 146 2.90 1.99 -15.78
C GLY A 146 2.58 2.94 -14.66
N ARG A 147 2.54 2.43 -13.42
CA ARG A 147 2.54 3.29 -12.24
C ARG A 147 3.77 4.15 -12.43
N LEU A 148 3.56 5.40 -12.82
CA LEU A 148 4.62 6.38 -12.92
C LEU A 148 5.07 6.58 -11.48
N SER A 149 6.18 5.92 -11.15
CA SER A 149 6.89 6.10 -9.90
C SER A 149 8.03 7.06 -10.21
N PHE A 150 7.95 8.24 -9.64
CA PHE A 150 9.00 9.22 -9.63
C PHE A 150 9.71 9.15 -8.28
N SER A 151 11.04 8.97 -8.31
CA SER A 151 11.86 9.01 -7.11
C SER A 151 13.04 9.95 -7.31
N GLU A 152 13.15 10.93 -6.43
CA GLU A 152 14.25 11.89 -6.39
C GLU A 152 15.05 11.68 -5.09
N ASN A 153 16.36 11.47 -5.23
CA ASN A 153 17.29 11.32 -4.11
C ASN A 153 18.26 12.50 -4.02
N PHE A 154 18.00 13.58 -4.76
CA PHE A 154 18.73 14.85 -4.78
C PHE A 154 20.25 14.71 -4.91
N LYS A 155 20.71 13.73 -5.71
CA LYS A 155 22.14 13.54 -6.01
C LYS A 155 22.69 14.65 -6.91
N ASP A 156 21.85 15.18 -7.79
CA ASP A 156 22.15 16.35 -8.60
C ASP A 156 21.04 17.37 -8.41
N VAL A 157 21.38 18.44 -7.71
CA VAL A 157 20.53 19.60 -7.41
C VAL A 157 20.95 20.84 -8.22
N SER A 158 21.74 20.66 -9.29
CA SER A 158 22.03 21.75 -10.23
C SER A 158 20.74 22.30 -10.85
N GLU A 159 20.73 23.56 -11.30
CA GLU A 159 19.51 24.13 -11.89
C GLU A 159 19.01 23.30 -13.07
N ARG A 160 19.94 22.85 -13.92
CA ARG A 160 19.64 21.95 -15.04
C ARG A 160 19.14 20.60 -14.56
N GLY A 161 19.77 19.97 -13.57
CA GLY A 161 19.33 18.67 -13.03
C GLY A 161 17.93 18.71 -12.43
N MET A 162 17.55 19.83 -11.80
CA MET A 162 16.19 20.04 -11.29
C MET A 162 15.18 20.21 -12.44
N LEU A 163 15.51 21.03 -13.45
CA LEU A 163 14.66 21.26 -14.62
C LEU A 163 14.48 20.00 -15.48
N ASP A 164 15.55 19.23 -15.71
CA ASP A 164 15.53 17.97 -16.47
C ASP A 164 14.66 16.90 -15.78
N ARG A 165 14.36 17.09 -14.50
CA ARG A 165 13.43 16.28 -13.72
C ARG A 165 12.17 17.06 -13.37
N ASP A 166 11.71 17.99 -14.21
CA ASP A 166 10.45 18.75 -14.09
C ASP A 166 10.21 19.49 -12.76
N TRP A 167 11.26 19.75 -11.97
CA TRP A 167 11.14 20.62 -10.82
C TRP A 167 11.23 22.08 -11.27
N GLN A 168 10.33 22.91 -10.76
CA GLN A 168 10.34 24.35 -10.99
C GLN A 168 10.57 25.07 -9.67
N LEU A 169 11.44 26.09 -9.69
CA LEU A 169 11.75 26.91 -8.53
C LEU A 169 10.94 28.20 -8.59
N LEU A 170 10.15 28.46 -7.55
CA LEU A 170 9.43 29.73 -7.38
C LEU A 170 10.06 30.59 -6.30
N ASN A 171 9.92 31.92 -6.45
CA ASN A 171 10.39 32.95 -5.52
C ASN A 171 11.85 32.73 -5.05
N LYS A 172 12.76 32.59 -6.01
CA LYS A 172 14.17 32.30 -5.75
C LYS A 172 14.81 33.36 -4.85
N ASP A 173 15.37 32.92 -3.73
CA ASP A 173 16.32 33.65 -2.91
C ASP A 173 17.72 33.09 -3.18
N SER A 174 18.51 33.81 -3.98
CA SER A 174 19.83 33.35 -4.42
C SER A 174 20.83 33.16 -3.29
N SER A 175 20.72 33.93 -2.20
CA SER A 175 21.64 33.85 -1.06
C SER A 175 21.58 32.48 -0.38
N TYR A 176 20.39 31.90 -0.31
CA TYR A 176 20.19 30.57 0.26
C TYR A 176 20.14 29.47 -0.79
N TRP A 177 19.59 29.74 -1.98
CA TRP A 177 19.50 28.73 -3.04
C TRP A 177 20.88 28.29 -3.54
N ASN A 178 21.86 29.17 -3.56
CA ASN A 178 23.23 28.81 -3.94
C ASN A 178 23.87 27.80 -2.98
N ASN A 179 23.36 27.68 -1.76
CA ASN A 179 23.82 26.72 -0.75
C ASN A 179 23.02 25.41 -0.72
N ARG A 180 22.14 25.18 -1.70
CA ARG A 180 21.29 23.97 -1.76
C ARG A 180 22.05 22.64 -1.81
N ASN A 181 23.30 22.66 -2.27
CA ASN A 181 24.19 21.49 -2.38
C ASN A 181 25.29 21.47 -1.30
N VAL A 182 25.14 22.21 -0.20
CA VAL A 182 26.11 22.18 0.91
C VAL A 182 26.26 20.77 1.47
N ASN A 183 25.16 20.02 1.57
CA ASN A 183 25.14 18.62 1.98
C ASN A 183 25.04 17.72 0.75
N LYS A 184 26.14 17.05 0.38
CA LYS A 184 26.16 16.15 -0.79
C LYS A 184 25.11 15.04 -0.65
N GLY A 185 24.31 14.83 -1.69
CA GLY A 185 23.26 13.82 -1.71
C GLY A 185 21.95 14.24 -1.02
N PHE A 186 21.81 15.53 -0.69
CA PHE A 186 20.58 16.11 -0.16
C PHE A 186 20.25 17.39 -0.92
N LEU A 187 18.97 17.72 -0.99
CA LEU A 187 18.53 19.09 -1.25
C LEU A 187 18.47 19.83 0.08
N THR A 188 19.30 20.87 0.24
CA THR A 188 19.28 21.72 1.44
C THR A 188 18.36 22.92 1.20
N LEU A 189 17.24 22.98 1.91
CA LEU A 189 16.37 24.16 1.99
C LEU A 189 16.62 24.92 3.30
N TYR A 190 16.02 26.09 3.45
CA TYR A 190 16.15 26.93 4.65
C TYR A 190 14.80 27.47 5.06
N THR A 191 14.51 27.55 6.36
CA THR A 191 13.27 28.12 6.89
C THR A 191 13.27 29.65 6.72
N LEU A 192 13.03 30.14 5.51
CA LEU A 192 13.07 31.57 5.17
C LEU A 192 11.76 32.28 5.55
N PRO A 193 11.78 33.62 5.72
CA PRO A 193 10.55 34.36 5.92
C PRO A 193 9.57 34.15 4.76
N GLY A 194 8.31 33.92 5.09
CA GLY A 194 7.26 33.64 4.12
C GLY A 194 6.13 32.78 4.69
N ASP A 195 4.98 32.80 4.02
CA ASP A 195 3.84 31.92 4.26
C ASP A 195 2.98 31.84 2.98
N ASN A 196 2.24 30.75 2.78
CA ASN A 196 1.28 30.65 1.67
C ASN A 196 -0.07 31.32 2.00
N TRP A 197 -0.21 31.89 3.18
CA TRP A 197 -1.42 32.62 3.58
C TRP A 197 -1.22 34.13 3.51
N PRO A 198 -2.20 34.90 3.00
CA PRO A 198 -2.13 36.35 3.03
C PRO A 198 -2.23 36.80 4.49
N ASP A 199 -1.39 37.76 4.87
CA ASP A 199 -1.61 38.57 6.06
C ASP A 199 -2.06 39.96 5.59
N SER A 200 -2.79 40.67 6.45
CA SER A 200 -3.10 42.10 6.32
C SER A 200 -1.90 42.95 5.86
N SER A 201 -0.68 42.53 6.21
CA SER A 201 0.57 43.22 5.92
C SER A 201 1.28 42.78 4.63
N SER A 202 0.94 41.63 4.05
CA SER A 202 1.77 41.02 3.00
C SER A 202 1.10 39.91 2.20
N GLN A 203 1.49 39.84 0.92
CA GLN A 203 1.04 38.79 0.00
C GLN A 203 1.63 37.41 0.37
N PRO A 204 0.97 36.31 -0.04
CA PRO A 204 1.53 34.97 0.06
C PRO A 204 2.85 34.86 -0.68
N GLU A 205 3.88 34.38 0.02
CA GLU A 205 5.20 34.14 -0.54
C GLU A 205 5.90 33.04 0.25
N ILE A 206 6.42 32.05 -0.45
CA ILE A 206 7.36 31.06 0.09
C ILE A 206 8.62 31.13 -0.78
N LYS A 207 9.75 31.50 -0.17
CA LYS A 207 11.04 31.57 -0.87
C LYS A 207 11.57 30.16 -1.17
N ASN A 208 12.21 30.02 -2.32
CA ASN A 208 12.79 28.75 -2.79
C ASN A 208 11.80 27.57 -2.78
N LEU A 209 10.54 27.84 -3.14
CA LEU A 209 9.50 26.83 -3.22
C LEU A 209 9.74 25.95 -4.45
N LEU A 210 9.90 24.64 -4.22
CA LEU A 210 10.18 23.69 -5.29
C LEU A 210 8.90 22.96 -5.67
N ILE A 211 8.37 23.21 -6.87
CA ILE A 211 7.09 22.67 -7.33
C ILE A 211 7.28 21.64 -8.44
N ARG A 212 6.42 20.62 -8.47
CA ARG A 212 6.30 19.62 -9.53
C ARG A 212 4.84 19.43 -9.88
N LYS A 213 4.54 19.25 -11.17
CA LYS A 213 3.20 18.87 -11.63
C LYS A 213 2.89 17.41 -11.28
N LEU A 214 1.68 17.15 -10.79
CA LEU A 214 1.16 15.81 -10.57
C LEU A 214 0.66 15.21 -11.90
N SER A 215 0.97 13.94 -12.15
CA SER A 215 0.54 13.20 -13.35
C SER A 215 -0.84 12.55 -13.21
N ALA A 216 -1.28 12.28 -11.97
CA ALA A 216 -2.52 11.57 -11.67
C ALA A 216 -3.29 12.21 -10.51
N ASP A 217 -4.60 11.97 -10.48
CA ASP A 217 -5.50 12.41 -9.41
C ASP A 217 -5.35 11.59 -8.11
N CYS A 218 -4.98 10.30 -8.24
CA CYS A 218 -4.70 9.43 -7.10
C CYS A 218 -3.22 9.11 -7.06
N PHE A 219 -2.57 9.44 -5.95
CA PHE A 219 -1.14 9.30 -5.80
C PHE A 219 -0.76 9.02 -4.34
N THR A 220 0.46 8.52 -4.17
CA THR A 220 1.17 8.50 -2.90
C THR A 220 2.40 9.40 -3.03
N ALA A 221 2.52 10.40 -2.18
CA ALA A 221 3.69 11.26 -2.10
C ALA A 221 4.38 11.07 -0.75
N GLU A 222 5.71 10.94 -0.76
CA GLU A 222 6.54 10.79 0.44
C GLU A 222 7.71 11.77 0.39
N LEU A 223 7.90 12.49 1.50
CA LEU A 223 9.03 13.38 1.72
C LEU A 223 9.83 12.89 2.93
N GLN A 224 11.12 12.64 2.74
CA GLN A 224 12.05 12.26 3.80
C GLN A 224 12.97 13.43 4.14
N LEU A 225 12.99 13.82 5.41
CA LEU A 225 13.82 14.88 5.96
C LEU A 225 14.82 14.31 6.95
N GLU A 226 16.02 14.88 6.97
CA GLU A 226 17.10 14.52 7.88
C GLU A 226 17.51 15.71 8.76
N ASP A 227 17.66 15.45 10.06
CA ASP A 227 18.08 16.40 11.10
C ASP A 227 17.26 17.71 11.16
N PHE A 228 15.99 17.69 10.75
CA PHE A 228 15.13 18.86 10.87
C PHE A 228 14.38 18.85 12.20
N ILE A 229 14.86 19.66 13.14
CA ILE A 229 14.23 19.89 14.44
C ILE A 229 13.84 21.38 14.51
N PRO A 230 12.57 21.74 14.23
CA PRO A 230 12.16 23.13 14.30
C PRO A 230 12.18 23.59 15.77
N SER A 231 12.78 24.76 16.02
CA SER A 231 13.09 25.25 17.37
C SER A 231 12.62 26.68 17.61
N GLY A 232 11.87 27.27 16.67
CA GLY A 232 11.40 28.64 16.78
C GLY A 232 10.08 28.88 16.07
N LYS A 233 9.41 29.96 16.47
CA LYS A 233 8.06 30.31 16.03
C LYS A 233 7.92 30.22 14.52
N TRP A 234 6.87 29.52 14.08
CA TRP A 234 6.48 29.35 12.69
C TRP A 234 7.48 28.58 11.80
N GLN A 235 8.56 28.01 12.36
CA GLN A 235 9.45 27.13 11.59
C GLN A 235 8.73 25.85 11.20
N GLN A 236 8.80 25.54 9.92
CA GLN A 236 8.16 24.36 9.37
C GLN A 236 8.77 23.98 8.03
N ALA A 237 8.69 22.69 7.71
CA ALA A 237 9.05 22.15 6.41
C ALA A 237 8.18 20.94 6.09
N GLY A 238 7.89 20.74 4.80
CA GLY A 238 6.98 19.69 4.39
C GLY A 238 6.54 19.75 2.94
N LEU A 239 5.32 19.25 2.73
CA LEU A 239 4.65 19.16 1.44
C LEU A 239 3.51 20.17 1.33
N LEU A 240 3.37 20.80 0.17
CA LEU A 240 2.26 21.68 -0.17
C LEU A 240 1.60 21.19 -1.46
N LEU A 241 0.35 20.76 -1.37
CA LEU A 241 -0.48 20.38 -2.52
C LEU A 241 -1.30 21.58 -2.96
N MET A 242 -1.35 21.85 -4.26
CA MET A 242 -1.99 23.05 -4.83
C MET A 242 -2.74 22.72 -6.11
N GLU A 243 -3.88 23.37 -6.35
CA GLU A 243 -4.64 23.20 -7.60
C GLU A 243 -4.00 23.94 -8.79
N ASP A 244 -3.21 24.98 -8.53
CA ASP A 244 -2.38 25.65 -9.53
C ASP A 244 -0.98 25.97 -9.02
N SER A 245 -0.17 26.67 -9.82
CA SER A 245 1.21 27.02 -9.46
C SER A 245 1.31 28.27 -8.57
N THR A 246 0.19 28.86 -8.17
CA THR A 246 0.11 30.07 -7.35
C THR A 246 -0.20 29.71 -5.90
N LEU A 247 0.33 30.51 -4.96
CA LEU A 247 0.06 30.34 -3.52
C LEU A 247 -1.35 30.79 -3.11
N ASN A 248 -2.13 31.36 -4.04
CA ASN A 248 -3.50 31.81 -3.79
C ASN A 248 -4.55 30.73 -4.11
N SER A 249 -4.15 29.58 -4.66
CA SER A 249 -5.07 28.50 -4.98
C SER A 249 -5.50 27.70 -3.74
N PRO A 250 -6.61 26.95 -3.84
CA PRO A 250 -6.92 25.93 -2.86
C PRO A 250 -5.72 25.02 -2.67
N SER A 251 -5.39 24.75 -1.41
CA SER A 251 -4.17 24.05 -1.08
C SER A 251 -4.29 23.26 0.22
N LEU A 252 -3.44 22.24 0.32
CA LEU A 252 -3.25 21.43 1.51
C LEU A 252 -1.77 21.41 1.87
N ARG A 253 -1.43 21.99 3.03
CA ARG A 253 -0.08 22.01 3.58
C ARG A 253 0.05 20.94 4.65
N ILE A 254 1.07 20.09 4.55
CA ILE A 254 1.43 19.09 5.57
C ILE A 254 2.88 19.31 5.96
N SER A 255 3.15 19.51 7.24
CA SER A 255 4.50 19.87 7.70
C SER A 255 4.85 19.34 9.08
N LEU A 256 6.14 19.12 9.29
CA LEU A 256 6.74 19.11 10.62
C LEU A 256 6.95 20.57 11.03
N ALA A 257 6.41 20.99 12.16
CA ALA A 257 6.40 22.39 12.58
C ALA A 257 6.67 22.55 14.08
N TYR A 258 7.16 23.72 14.45
CA TYR A 258 7.23 24.17 15.85
C TYR A 258 5.96 24.93 16.22
N ASN A 259 5.40 24.63 17.39
CA ASN A 259 4.28 25.35 17.96
C ASN A 259 4.55 25.75 19.41
N ASP A 260 4.32 27.03 19.72
CA ASP A 260 4.30 27.57 21.08
C ASP A 260 3.04 28.42 21.34
N PHE A 261 2.04 28.33 20.47
CA PHE A 261 0.79 29.06 20.60
C PHE A 261 -0.35 28.11 20.97
N PHE A 262 -0.96 28.34 22.14
CA PHE A 262 -2.04 27.51 22.68
C PHE A 262 -3.25 28.35 23.11
N GLY A 263 -3.55 29.43 22.37
CA GLY A 263 -4.77 30.22 22.63
C GLY A 263 -4.87 30.82 24.03
N GLY A 264 -3.73 31.19 24.63
CA GLY A 264 -3.66 31.76 25.98
C GLY A 264 -3.34 30.76 27.10
N TYR A 265 -3.34 29.45 26.82
CA TYR A 265 -2.84 28.46 27.78
C TYR A 265 -1.31 28.43 27.78
N SER A 266 -0.71 28.36 28.96
CA SER A 266 0.72 28.12 29.10
C SER A 266 0.99 26.63 28.97
N LYS A 267 1.64 26.22 27.88
CA LYS A 267 2.14 24.87 27.66
C LYS A 267 3.56 24.93 27.11
N PRO A 268 4.38 23.90 27.35
CA PRO A 268 5.69 23.79 26.73
C PRO A 268 5.57 23.81 25.21
N PRO A 269 6.54 24.37 24.48
CA PRO A 269 6.57 24.28 23.04
C PRO A 269 6.69 22.84 22.56
N GLU A 270 6.10 22.58 21.39
CA GLU A 270 6.00 21.24 20.80
C GLU A 270 6.51 21.26 19.36
N VAL A 271 7.15 20.17 18.96
CA VAL A 271 7.31 19.81 17.56
C VAL A 271 6.15 18.89 17.21
N LEU A 272 5.44 19.22 16.14
CA LEU A 272 4.23 18.55 15.74
C LEU A 272 4.22 18.27 14.24
N VAL A 273 3.37 17.33 13.82
CA VAL A 273 2.94 17.22 12.43
C VAL A 273 1.58 17.88 12.32
N GLN A 274 1.47 18.84 11.42
CA GLN A 274 0.27 19.63 11.19
C GLN A 274 -0.18 19.50 9.75
N ALA A 275 -1.49 19.54 9.54
CA ALA A 275 -2.08 19.72 8.24
C ALA A 275 -3.09 20.86 8.25
N ILE A 276 -2.95 21.75 7.27
CA ILE A 276 -3.76 22.96 7.11
C ILE A 276 -4.29 22.98 5.68
N SER A 277 -5.60 23.15 5.55
CA SER A 277 -6.26 23.35 4.27
C SER A 277 -6.67 24.80 4.08
N SER A 278 -6.69 25.27 2.83
CA SER A 278 -7.28 26.55 2.44
C SER A 278 -8.07 26.36 1.15
N THR A 279 -9.14 27.12 1.02
CA THR A 279 -9.95 27.19 -0.20
C THR A 279 -9.45 28.28 -1.16
N GLY A 280 -8.25 28.82 -0.94
CA GLY A 280 -7.64 29.86 -1.78
C GLY A 280 -7.90 31.29 -1.28
N SER A 281 -7.76 32.26 -2.20
CA SER A 281 -7.79 33.70 -1.91
C SER A 281 -8.94 34.12 -0.97
N ASN A 282 -8.60 34.90 0.07
CA ASN A 282 -9.52 35.45 1.06
C ASN A 282 -10.20 34.45 2.01
N SER A 283 -9.79 33.19 2.03
CA SER A 283 -10.21 32.22 3.05
C SER A 283 -9.19 32.12 4.17
N ASN A 284 -9.67 32.07 5.41
CA ASN A 284 -8.79 31.74 6.53
C ASN A 284 -8.40 30.26 6.41
N PRO A 285 -7.11 29.93 6.56
CA PRO A 285 -6.68 28.54 6.58
C PRO A 285 -7.32 27.81 7.78
N GLU A 286 -7.75 26.57 7.55
CA GLU A 286 -8.27 25.67 8.58
C GLU A 286 -7.21 24.63 8.92
N GLU A 287 -6.72 24.68 10.15
CA GLU A 287 -5.97 23.57 10.72
C GLU A 287 -6.93 22.45 11.12
N PHE A 288 -6.75 21.26 10.53
CA PHE A 288 -7.60 20.12 10.82
C PHE A 288 -6.82 18.91 11.39
N MET A 289 -5.49 19.02 11.47
CA MET A 289 -4.63 18.03 12.11
C MET A 289 -3.54 18.72 12.91
N HIS A 290 -3.43 18.33 14.18
CA HIS A 290 -2.44 18.80 15.15
C HIS A 290 -1.94 17.61 15.97
N VAL A 291 -0.81 17.01 15.58
CA VAL A 291 -0.29 15.82 16.27
C VAL A 291 1.11 16.10 16.82
N PRO A 292 1.26 16.32 18.15
CA PRO A 292 2.57 16.47 18.77
C PRO A 292 3.40 15.19 18.59
N VAL A 293 4.63 15.34 18.11
CA VAL A 293 5.60 14.24 17.98
C VAL A 293 6.75 14.36 18.98
N LEU A 294 6.98 15.55 19.53
CA LEU A 294 7.96 15.80 20.58
C LEU A 294 7.56 17.03 21.40
N THR A 295 7.60 16.93 22.72
CA THR A 295 7.52 18.08 23.63
C THR A 295 8.93 18.50 24.04
N LEU A 296 9.28 19.79 23.94
CA LEU A 296 10.66 20.23 24.17
C LEU A 296 11.11 20.07 25.63
N ASP A 297 10.20 20.13 26.60
CA ASP A 297 10.51 19.84 28.01
C ASP A 297 10.92 18.38 28.23
N SER A 298 10.34 17.46 27.46
CA SER A 298 10.73 16.04 27.51
C SER A 298 12.15 15.84 27.00
N VAL A 299 12.62 16.68 26.06
CA VAL A 299 14.00 16.64 25.57
C VAL A 299 14.98 17.07 26.65
N ALA A 300 14.65 18.10 27.43
CA ALA A 300 15.49 18.57 28.52
C ALA A 300 15.75 17.46 29.56
N SER A 301 14.74 16.64 29.85
CA SER A 301 14.87 15.49 30.76
C SER A 301 15.40 14.21 30.09
N LYS A 302 15.16 14.04 28.78
CA LYS A 302 15.54 12.85 28.01
C LYS A 302 16.08 13.26 26.61
N PRO A 303 17.35 13.68 26.50
CA PRO A 303 17.92 14.14 25.24
C PRO A 303 17.87 13.11 24.10
N ALA A 304 17.83 11.82 24.45
CA ALA A 304 17.68 10.72 23.49
C ALA A 304 16.39 10.81 22.65
N LEU A 305 15.35 11.52 23.11
CA LEU A 305 14.12 11.70 22.34
C LEU A 305 14.32 12.52 21.06
N LEU A 306 15.36 13.35 20.97
CA LEU A 306 15.72 14.05 19.72
C LEU A 306 16.09 13.08 18.61
N GLN A 307 16.55 11.87 18.94
CA GLN A 307 16.85 10.84 17.95
C GLN A 307 15.61 10.41 17.15
N ASN A 308 14.39 10.65 17.66
CA ASN A 308 13.14 10.38 16.95
C ASN A 308 12.88 11.37 15.80
N LEU A 309 13.62 12.49 15.74
CA LEU A 309 13.52 13.50 14.69
C LEU A 309 14.74 13.53 13.76
N GLN A 310 15.72 12.63 13.94
CA GLN A 310 16.90 12.56 13.08
C GLN A 310 16.54 12.17 11.65
N GLN A 311 15.64 11.20 11.50
CA GLN A 311 15.06 10.82 10.22
C GLN A 311 13.54 10.93 10.35
N THR A 312 12.93 11.82 9.59
CA THR A 312 11.46 11.98 9.56
C THR A 312 10.94 11.78 8.16
N ALA A 313 9.74 11.24 8.04
CA ALA A 313 9.06 11.08 6.77
C ALA A 313 7.59 11.49 6.91
N ILE A 314 7.13 12.30 5.94
CA ILE A 314 5.73 12.67 5.78
C ILE A 314 5.24 12.00 4.51
N ARG A 315 4.14 11.23 4.61
CA ARG A 315 3.50 10.59 3.47
C ARG A 315 2.05 11.05 3.36
N VAL A 316 1.64 11.38 2.14
CA VAL A 316 0.25 11.68 1.80
C VAL A 316 -0.23 10.68 0.76
N GLU A 317 -1.34 10.02 1.03
CA GLU A 317 -2.02 9.16 0.06
C GLU A 317 -3.34 9.83 -0.32
N LYS A 318 -3.51 10.14 -1.61
CA LYS A 318 -4.77 10.64 -2.17
C LYS A 318 -5.46 9.55 -2.97
N ARG A 319 -6.72 9.25 -2.63
CA ARG A 319 -7.61 8.40 -3.42
C ARG A 319 -8.94 9.11 -3.61
N ARG A 320 -9.18 9.65 -4.80
CA ARG A 320 -10.30 10.56 -5.09
C ARG A 320 -10.28 11.73 -4.10
N ASN A 321 -11.31 11.87 -3.27
CA ASN A 321 -11.42 12.92 -2.28
C ASN A 321 -10.80 12.54 -0.93
N LEU A 322 -10.40 11.29 -0.72
CA LEU A 322 -9.85 10.84 0.55
C LEU A 322 -8.35 11.10 0.62
N PHE A 323 -7.92 11.84 1.65
CA PHE A 323 -6.52 12.09 1.96
C PHE A 323 -6.16 11.39 3.27
N ARG A 324 -5.13 10.54 3.22
CA ARG A 324 -4.50 9.95 4.40
C ARG A 324 -3.14 10.60 4.60
N VAL A 325 -2.90 11.10 5.80
CA VAL A 325 -1.59 11.63 6.18
C VAL A 325 -0.95 10.67 7.16
N LEU A 326 0.28 10.24 6.83
CA LEU A 326 1.06 9.35 7.65
C LEU A 326 2.40 9.98 7.99
N TYR A 327 2.91 9.62 9.16
CA TYR A 327 4.19 10.09 9.66
C TYR A 327 5.04 8.93 10.15
N ALA A 328 6.35 9.04 9.95
CA ALA A 328 7.33 8.20 10.60
C ALA A 328 8.49 9.07 11.09
N GLY A 329 9.04 8.72 12.25
CA GLY A 329 10.19 9.39 12.85
C GLY A 329 11.04 8.38 13.60
N GLY A 330 12.36 8.52 13.53
CA GLY A 330 13.28 7.61 14.19
C GLY A 330 14.75 7.95 13.93
N ARG A 331 15.62 7.12 14.50
CA ARG A 331 17.08 7.20 14.31
C ARG A 331 17.54 6.62 12.97
N ASN A 332 16.82 5.63 12.46
CA ASN A 332 17.15 4.90 11.23
C ASN A 332 16.14 5.24 10.14
N GLU A 333 16.40 4.78 8.91
CA GLU A 333 15.44 4.92 7.81
C GLU A 333 14.07 4.35 8.20
N ASN A 334 13.06 5.18 8.00
CA ASN A 334 11.71 4.94 8.49
C ASN A 334 11.01 3.88 7.65
N ALA A 335 10.71 2.72 8.24
CA ALA A 335 9.92 1.66 7.58
C ALA A 335 8.47 1.59 8.09
N ALA A 336 8.17 2.17 9.25
CA ALA A 336 6.86 2.05 9.91
C ALA A 336 6.14 3.40 9.97
N PHE A 337 5.20 3.61 9.04
CA PHE A 337 4.34 4.79 9.03
C PHE A 337 3.16 4.61 9.99
N LYS A 338 2.92 5.61 10.83
CA LYS A 338 1.70 5.75 11.62
C LYS A 338 0.74 6.68 10.88
N GLU A 339 -0.48 6.22 10.62
CA GLU A 339 -1.55 7.09 10.14
C GLU A 339 -1.91 8.11 11.22
N LEU A 340 -1.90 9.39 10.85
CA LEU A 340 -2.23 10.49 11.75
C LEU A 340 -3.68 10.93 11.57
N ILE A 341 -4.14 11.02 10.31
CA ILE A 341 -5.51 11.38 9.97
C ILE A 341 -5.90 10.82 8.61
N SER A 342 -7.20 10.59 8.44
CA SER A 342 -7.87 10.31 7.18
C SER A 342 -9.08 11.24 7.07
N LYS A 343 -9.11 12.13 6.08
CA LYS A 343 -10.17 13.13 5.90
C LYS A 343 -10.47 13.33 4.41
N GLU A 344 -11.74 13.58 4.11
CA GLU A 344 -12.18 13.90 2.75
C GLU A 344 -12.04 15.40 2.48
N PHE A 345 -11.50 15.74 1.30
CA PHE A 345 -11.39 17.09 0.78
C PHE A 345 -11.86 17.14 -0.67
N THR A 346 -12.47 18.26 -1.06
CA THR A 346 -12.81 18.55 -2.46
C THR A 346 -11.64 19.12 -3.27
N LEU A 347 -10.41 19.04 -2.72
CA LEU A 347 -9.21 19.58 -3.34
C LEU A 347 -8.75 18.70 -4.51
N GLU A 348 -8.50 19.32 -5.66
CA GLU A 348 -7.98 18.68 -6.87
C GLU A 348 -6.53 19.13 -7.16
N PRO A 349 -5.53 18.66 -6.39
CA PRO A 349 -4.18 19.15 -6.51
C PRO A 349 -3.59 18.78 -7.87
N ARG A 350 -3.06 19.78 -8.58
CA ARG A 350 -2.32 19.63 -9.84
C ARG A 350 -0.82 19.78 -9.65
N TYR A 351 -0.41 20.30 -8.51
CA TYR A 351 0.98 20.50 -8.14
C TYR A 351 1.24 19.99 -6.73
N ILE A 352 2.46 19.50 -6.53
CA ILE A 352 3.03 19.19 -5.23
C ILE A 352 4.32 19.97 -5.09
N ALA A 353 4.54 20.52 -3.90
CA ALA A 353 5.70 21.33 -3.63
C ALA A 353 6.41 20.90 -2.34
N ILE A 354 7.73 21.08 -2.33
CA ILE A 354 8.58 20.94 -1.15
C ILE A 354 8.94 22.34 -0.67
N PHE A 355 8.78 22.59 0.62
CA PHE A 355 9.03 23.91 1.19
C PHE A 355 9.71 23.86 2.56
N ALA A 356 10.33 24.97 2.93
CA ALA A 356 10.79 25.27 4.28
C ALA A 356 10.58 26.77 4.53
N LEU A 357 9.94 27.14 5.66
CA LEU A 357 9.65 28.53 6.00
C LEU A 357 9.63 28.77 7.51
N LYS A 358 9.67 30.04 7.93
CA LYS A 358 9.57 30.46 9.34
C LYS A 358 8.49 31.51 9.61
N GLY A 359 7.41 31.49 8.83
CA GLY A 359 6.39 32.53 8.85
C GLY A 359 7.00 33.91 8.59
N ARG A 360 6.37 34.95 9.14
CA ARG A 360 6.84 36.35 8.98
C ARG A 360 7.50 36.91 10.23
N PHE A 361 7.86 36.06 11.20
CA PHE A 361 8.48 36.49 12.46
C PHE A 361 9.98 36.73 12.29
N ALA A 362 10.41 37.99 12.45
CA ALA A 362 11.81 38.40 12.26
C ALA A 362 12.77 37.71 13.25
N GLY A 363 12.35 37.54 14.52
CA GLY A 363 13.19 37.01 15.58
C GLY A 363 13.45 35.49 15.54
N THR A 364 12.80 34.76 14.63
CA THR A 364 13.04 33.31 14.48
C THR A 364 14.32 33.09 13.67
N PRO A 365 15.28 32.27 14.13
CA PRO A 365 16.48 31.97 13.36
C PRO A 365 16.15 31.20 12.07
N ILE A 366 17.04 31.27 11.08
CA ILE A 366 16.93 30.48 9.86
C ILE A 366 17.64 29.14 10.11
N VAL A 367 16.94 28.04 9.88
CA VAL A 367 17.45 26.67 10.06
C VAL A 367 17.45 25.95 8.72
N SER A 368 18.49 25.15 8.46
CA SER A 368 18.58 24.32 7.26
C SER A 368 17.72 23.07 7.38
N VAL A 369 17.12 22.66 6.28
CA VAL A 369 16.31 21.44 6.15
C VAL A 369 16.97 20.55 5.10
N LYS A 370 17.42 19.35 5.50
CA LYS A 370 18.01 18.40 4.56
C LYS A 370 16.91 17.49 4.02
N VAL A 371 16.58 17.65 2.75
CA VAL A 371 15.64 16.77 2.05
C VAL A 371 16.45 15.63 1.43
N LYS A 372 16.27 14.43 1.97
CA LYS A 372 17.00 13.23 1.55
C LYS A 372 16.38 12.60 0.31
N LYS A 373 15.04 12.48 0.32
CA LYS A 373 14.31 11.75 -0.71
C LYS A 373 12.91 12.30 -0.87
N PHE A 374 12.45 12.31 -2.11
CA PHE A 374 11.05 12.50 -2.47
C PHE A 374 10.60 11.34 -3.36
N VAL A 375 9.42 10.81 -3.09
CA VAL A 375 8.79 9.76 -3.89
C VAL A 375 7.38 10.19 -4.25
N LEU A 376 7.00 10.00 -5.50
CA LEU A 376 5.65 10.21 -5.99
C LEU A 376 5.25 8.98 -6.82
N GLU A 377 4.20 8.29 -6.42
CA GLU A 377 3.70 7.10 -7.09
C GLU A 377 2.25 7.29 -7.48
N ASP A 378 1.95 7.13 -8.77
CA ASP A 378 0.56 7.05 -9.22
C ASP A 378 -0.07 5.75 -8.70
N VAL A 379 -1.24 5.87 -8.06
CA VAL A 379 -1.99 4.74 -7.52
C VAL A 379 -3.37 4.65 -8.16
N SER A 380 -3.96 3.46 -8.13
CA SER A 380 -5.30 3.27 -8.67
C SER A 380 -6.33 4.03 -7.84
N CYS A 381 -7.21 4.79 -8.52
CA CYS A 381 -8.39 5.43 -7.91
C CYS A 381 -9.55 4.47 -7.62
N LYS A 382 -9.38 3.17 -7.90
CA LYS A 382 -10.41 2.14 -7.74
C LYS A 382 -10.57 1.71 -6.29
#